data_AF-A0A3L7RUU5-F1
#
_entry.id   AF-A0A3L7RUU5-F1
#
_cell.length_a   1.000
_cell.length_b   1.000
_cell.length_c   1.000
_cell.angle_alpha   90.00
_cell.angle_beta   90.00
_cell.angle_gamma   90.00
#
_symmetry.space_group_name_H-M   'P 1'
#
loop_
_entity.id
_entity.type
_entity.pdbx_description
1 polymer ?
#
loop_
_entity_poly.entity_id
_entity_poly.type
_entity_poly.pdbx_seq_one_letter_code
_entity_poly.pdbx_strand_id
1 'polypeptide(L)'
;MDQIGRVCNREDDAMCRRFLLLQSFTTSRFICSLSCWLVILTTASDRRAIGADLTLASFRVDVTPPIGDGPCVGCMPKVGSIEHPLEMRGIVLRSGDDSYVIAA
;
A
#
# COMPACT_ATOMS: atom_id res chain seq x y z
N MET A 1 16.73 -40.52 6.13
CA MET A 1 16.31 -40.33 4.74
C MET A 1 15.42 -39.09 4.71
N ASP A 2 15.78 -37.92 4.22
CA ASP A 2 17.06 -37.35 3.85
C ASP A 2 16.87 -35.83 3.92
N GLN A 3 17.95 -35.15 4.28
CA GLN A 3 18.01 -33.70 4.39
C GLN A 3 17.79 -33.05 3.02
N ILE A 4 16.76 -32.22 2.88
CA ILE A 4 16.64 -31.28 1.77
C ILE A 4 16.99 -29.89 2.31
N GLY A 5 18.29 -29.60 2.25
CA GLY A 5 18.79 -28.23 2.35
C GLY A 5 18.54 -27.47 1.05
N ARG A 6 17.91 -26.30 1.16
CA ARG A 6 18.01 -25.19 0.20
C ARG A 6 18.26 -23.93 1.02
N VAL A 7 19.50 -23.44 1.04
CA VAL A 7 19.98 -22.32 0.21
C VAL A 7 19.20 -21.04 0.54
N CYS A 8 19.62 -20.37 1.61
CA CYS A 8 19.37 -18.93 1.78
C CYS A 8 20.41 -18.19 0.93
N ASN A 9 20.00 -17.65 -0.22
CA ASN A 9 20.69 -16.56 -0.92
C ASN A 9 20.57 -15.32 0.00
N ARG A 10 21.63 -14.66 0.49
CA ARG A 10 22.77 -13.96 -0.16
C ARG A 10 22.36 -12.81 -1.09
N GLU A 11 21.32 -12.05 -0.73
CA GLU A 11 20.95 -10.80 -1.42
C GLU A 11 20.75 -9.58 -0.50
N ASP A 12 21.17 -9.64 0.77
CA ASP A 12 20.96 -8.56 1.76
C ASP A 12 22.13 -7.57 1.94
N ASP A 13 23.16 -7.60 1.10
CA ASP A 13 24.38 -6.78 1.29
C ASP A 13 24.43 -5.48 0.46
N ALA A 14 23.43 -5.19 -0.38
CA ALA A 14 23.49 -4.03 -1.29
C ALA A 14 22.89 -2.73 -0.70
N MET A 15 22.10 -2.79 0.39
CA MET A 15 21.35 -1.62 0.87
C MET A 15 22.16 -0.72 1.82
N CYS A 16 23.31 -1.16 2.33
CA CYS A 16 24.06 -0.44 3.37
C CYS A 16 25.13 0.54 2.85
N ARG A 17 25.29 0.72 1.53
CA ARG A 17 26.35 1.58 0.95
C ARG A 17 25.91 2.92 0.36
N ARG A 18 24.62 3.26 0.38
CA ARG A 18 24.13 4.56 -0.10
C ARG A 18 24.10 5.68 0.94
N PHE A 19 24.53 5.42 2.18
CA PHE A 19 24.42 6.36 3.29
C PHE A 19 25.62 7.33 3.45
N LEU A 20 26.70 7.20 2.66
CA LEU A 20 27.96 7.94 2.90
C LEU A 20 28.42 8.85 1.74
N LEU A 21 27.52 9.40 0.93
CA LEU A 21 27.85 10.40 -0.11
C LEU A 21 26.98 11.66 -0.07
N LEU A 22 26.59 12.13 1.12
CA LEU A 22 25.77 13.33 1.26
C LEU A 22 26.31 14.40 2.24
N GLN A 23 27.58 14.30 2.66
CA GLN A 23 28.17 15.23 3.63
C GLN A 23 29.10 16.32 3.06
N SER A 24 29.05 16.65 1.76
CA SER A 24 30.03 17.60 1.18
C SER A 24 29.44 18.85 0.50
N PHE A 25 28.16 19.19 0.68
CA PHE A 25 27.58 20.41 0.09
C PHE A 25 27.14 21.48 1.11
N THR A 26 27.61 21.39 2.35
CA THR A 26 27.38 22.41 3.38
C THR A 26 28.53 23.41 3.38
N THR A 27 28.38 24.53 2.67
CA THR A 27 28.96 25.84 3.07
C THR A 27 28.60 27.00 2.15
N SER A 28 28.09 26.79 0.93
CA SER A 28 27.85 27.90 -0.02
C SER A 28 26.39 28.39 -0.10
N ARG A 29 25.74 28.69 1.03
CA ARG A 29 24.34 29.22 1.03
C ARG A 29 24.04 30.25 2.13
N PHE A 30 25.02 31.04 2.57
CA PHE A 30 24.85 31.93 3.74
C PHE A 30 24.35 33.36 3.45
N ILE A 31 23.91 33.72 2.24
CA ILE A 31 23.48 35.12 1.96
C ILE A 31 22.07 35.22 1.30
N CYS A 32 21.45 34.13 0.85
CA CYS A 32 20.13 34.18 0.20
C CYS A 32 18.94 33.84 1.12
N SER A 33 19.10 33.97 2.45
CA SER A 33 18.12 33.46 3.42
C SER A 33 17.10 34.48 3.93
N LEU A 34 17.33 35.79 3.81
CA LEU A 34 16.44 36.78 4.46
C LEU A 34 15.28 37.28 3.57
N SER A 35 15.34 37.14 2.24
CA SER A 35 14.28 37.62 1.34
C SER A 35 13.21 36.57 1.01
N CYS A 36 13.52 35.27 1.10
CA CYS A 36 12.55 34.20 0.77
C CYS A 36 11.51 33.93 1.87
N TRP A 37 11.74 34.38 3.11
CA TRP A 37 10.79 34.13 4.21
C TRP A 37 9.53 35.00 4.12
N LEU A 38 9.57 36.14 3.41
CA LEU A 38 8.44 37.06 3.37
C LEU A 38 7.34 36.66 2.36
N VAL A 39 7.62 35.74 1.43
CA VAL A 39 6.67 35.35 0.36
C VAL A 39 5.83 34.11 0.73
N ILE A 40 6.18 33.39 1.81
CA ILE A 40 5.51 32.13 2.15
C ILE A 40 4.19 32.36 2.94
N LEU A 41 3.93 33.57 3.46
CA LEU A 41 2.81 33.80 4.39
C LEU A 41 1.44 34.17 3.77
N THR A 42 1.27 34.31 2.46
CA THR A 42 0.04 34.94 1.92
C THR A 42 -0.85 34.09 1.03
N THR A 43 -0.66 32.77 0.92
CA THR A 43 -1.59 31.92 0.14
C THR A 43 -1.95 30.60 0.83
N ALA A 44 -2.22 30.64 2.13
CA ALA A 44 -3.10 29.63 2.75
C ALA A 44 -4.55 29.93 2.35
N SER A 45 -4.89 29.80 1.07
CA SER A 45 -6.29 29.70 0.67
C SER A 45 -6.79 28.39 1.23
N ASP A 46 -7.62 28.47 2.28
CA ASP A 46 -8.45 27.37 2.75
C ASP A 46 -9.42 27.00 1.62
N ARG A 47 -8.92 26.25 0.64
CA ARG A 47 -9.76 25.55 -0.33
C ARG A 47 -10.38 24.40 0.43
N ARG A 48 -11.46 24.69 1.14
CA ARG A 48 -12.47 23.67 1.42
C ARG A 48 -12.84 23.10 0.05
N ALA A 49 -12.38 21.88 -0.23
CA ALA A 49 -12.84 21.16 -1.39
C ALA A 49 -14.36 21.11 -1.27
N ILE A 50 -15.05 21.85 -2.15
CA ILE A 50 -16.50 21.74 -2.30
C ILE A 50 -16.72 20.27 -2.59
N GLY A 51 -17.39 19.59 -1.66
CA GLY A 51 -17.38 18.13 -1.55
C GLY A 51 -17.62 17.50 -2.91
N ALA A 52 -16.65 16.70 -3.38
CA ALA A 52 -16.93 15.79 -4.48
C ALA A 52 -18.14 14.95 -4.07
N ASP A 53 -19.09 14.76 -4.98
CA ASP A 53 -20.23 13.86 -4.76
C ASP A 53 -19.71 12.44 -4.58
N LEU A 54 -19.35 12.13 -3.34
CA LEU A 54 -18.80 10.84 -2.92
C LEU A 54 -19.96 9.96 -2.49
N THR A 55 -20.19 8.91 -3.27
CA THR A 55 -21.15 7.87 -2.92
C THR A 55 -20.40 6.65 -2.41
N LEU A 56 -20.83 6.12 -1.27
CA LEU A 56 -20.22 4.98 -0.61
C LEU A 56 -21.28 3.89 -0.44
N ALA A 57 -20.96 2.67 -0.88
CA ALA A 57 -21.77 1.48 -0.65
C ALA A 57 -20.90 0.37 -0.07
N SER A 58 -21.44 -0.42 0.86
CA SER A 58 -20.79 -1.63 1.37
C SER A 58 -21.41 -2.88 0.76
N PHE A 59 -20.62 -3.94 0.63
CA PHE A 59 -21.09 -5.23 0.15
C PHE A 59 -20.44 -6.39 0.90
N ARG A 60 -21.07 -7.56 0.78
CA ARG A 60 -20.59 -8.84 1.33
C ARG A 60 -20.85 -9.94 0.31
N VAL A 61 -19.88 -10.83 0.13
CA VAL A 61 -19.95 -11.94 -0.81
C VAL A 61 -19.36 -13.18 -0.15
N ASP A 62 -20.02 -14.32 -0.31
CA ASP A 62 -19.46 -15.63 0.05
C ASP A 62 -18.38 -16.00 -0.98
N VAL A 63 -17.16 -16.19 -0.51
CA VAL A 63 -15.98 -16.58 -1.31
C VAL A 63 -15.46 -17.96 -0.89
N THR A 64 -16.31 -18.75 -0.23
CA THR A 64 -16.00 -20.12 0.17
C THR A 64 -15.71 -20.99 -1.06
N PRO A 65 -14.51 -21.57 -1.18
CA PRO A 65 -14.19 -22.44 -2.31
C PRO A 65 -15.00 -23.73 -2.24
N PRO A 66 -15.32 -24.36 -3.38
CA PRO A 66 -15.99 -25.65 -3.39
C PRO A 66 -15.10 -26.73 -2.76
N ILE A 67 -15.74 -27.72 -2.13
CA ILE A 67 -15.03 -28.86 -1.52
C ILE A 67 -14.25 -29.61 -2.61
N GLY A 68 -12.99 -29.93 -2.32
CA GLY A 68 -12.07 -30.61 -3.25
C GLY A 68 -11.18 -29.68 -4.07
N ASP A 69 -11.42 -28.36 -4.05
CA ASP A 69 -10.52 -27.35 -4.58
C ASP A 69 -9.62 -26.76 -3.48
N GLY A 70 -8.51 -26.14 -3.89
CA GLY A 70 -7.61 -25.42 -3.01
C GLY A 70 -8.02 -23.94 -2.90
N PRO A 71 -7.90 -23.30 -1.72
CA PRO A 71 -8.30 -21.90 -1.54
C PRO A 71 -7.37 -20.92 -2.26
N CYS A 72 -6.15 -21.34 -2.61
CA CYS A 72 -5.15 -20.53 -3.28
C CYS A 72 -4.46 -21.32 -4.39
N VAL A 73 -3.98 -20.61 -5.40
CA VAL A 73 -3.09 -21.19 -6.42
C VAL A 73 -1.75 -21.56 -5.76
N GLY A 74 -1.39 -22.84 -5.73
CA GLY A 74 -0.13 -23.32 -5.16
C GLY A 74 -0.19 -24.71 -4.53
N CYS A 75 0.78 -25.01 -3.66
CA CYS A 75 0.90 -26.31 -2.96
C CYS A 75 0.03 -26.44 -1.71
N MET A 76 -1.08 -25.70 -1.62
CA MET A 76 -2.00 -25.84 -0.49
C MET A 76 -2.81 -27.13 -0.63
N PRO A 77 -3.01 -27.89 0.46
CA PRO A 77 -3.83 -29.09 0.44
C PRO A 77 -5.29 -28.74 0.08
N LYS A 78 -5.95 -29.65 -0.64
CA LYS A 78 -7.35 -29.53 -1.02
C LYS A 78 -8.25 -29.48 0.21
N VAL A 79 -9.30 -28.66 0.15
CA VAL A 79 -10.25 -28.49 1.26
C VAL A 79 -11.12 -29.75 1.37
N GLY A 80 -11.00 -30.45 2.50
CA GLY A 80 -11.79 -31.65 2.81
C GLY A 80 -13.09 -31.36 3.58
N SER A 81 -13.12 -30.27 4.33
CA SER A 81 -14.28 -29.79 5.08
C SER A 81 -14.19 -28.28 5.28
N ILE A 82 -15.35 -27.63 5.49
CA ILE A 82 -15.46 -26.18 5.72
C ILE A 82 -16.22 -25.99 7.03
N GLU A 83 -15.51 -25.64 8.09
CA GLU A 83 -16.12 -25.34 9.38
C GLU A 83 -16.63 -23.90 9.46
N HIS A 84 -15.90 -22.98 8.83
CA HIS A 84 -16.21 -21.55 8.83
C HIS A 84 -16.18 -21.04 7.37
N PRO A 85 -17.35 -20.69 6.80
CA PRO A 85 -17.41 -20.10 5.46
C PRO A 85 -16.57 -18.83 5.37
N LEU A 86 -15.93 -18.62 4.22
CA LEU A 86 -15.14 -17.43 3.95
C LEU A 86 -16.06 -16.34 3.38
N GLU A 87 -16.13 -15.21 4.07
CA GLU A 87 -16.89 -14.04 3.65
C GLU A 87 -15.93 -12.92 3.27
N MET A 88 -16.01 -12.43 2.02
CA MET A 88 -15.31 -11.22 1.59
C MET A 88 -16.21 -10.02 1.84
N ARG A 89 -15.63 -8.96 2.41
CA ARG A 89 -16.32 -7.70 2.64
C ARG A 89 -15.64 -6.60 1.86
N GLY A 90 -16.43 -5.65 1.38
CA GLY A 90 -15.84 -4.51 0.69
C GLY A 90 -16.70 -3.28 0.70
N ILE A 91 -16.09 -2.23 0.16
CA ILE A 91 -16.72 -0.94 -0.08
C ILE A 91 -16.48 -0.51 -1.52
N VAL A 92 -17.49 0.12 -2.10
CA VAL A 92 -17.42 0.81 -3.39
C VAL A 92 -17.50 2.29 -3.09
N LEU A 93 -16.47 3.03 -3.50
CA LEU A 93 -16.42 4.48 -3.44
C LEU A 93 -16.54 5.02 -4.86
N ARG A 94 -17.53 5.88 -5.10
CA ARG A 94 -17.68 6.55 -6.39
C ARG A 94 -17.55 8.06 -6.21
N SER A 95 -16.75 8.69 -7.06
CA SER A 95 -16.44 10.11 -7.07
C SER A 95 -16.67 10.65 -8.48
N GLY A 96 -17.85 11.19 -8.76
CA GLY A 96 -18.25 11.53 -10.13
C GLY A 96 -18.33 10.29 -11.02
N ASP A 97 -17.46 10.21 -12.03
CA ASP A 97 -17.37 9.09 -12.97
C ASP A 97 -16.36 8.01 -12.53
N ASP A 98 -15.51 8.31 -11.55
CA ASP A 98 -14.53 7.37 -11.03
C ASP A 98 -15.16 6.42 -10.01
N SER A 99 -14.74 5.16 -10.02
CA SER A 99 -15.18 4.14 -9.07
C SER A 99 -14.00 3.33 -8.55
N TYR A 100 -13.94 3.16 -7.23
CA TYR A 100 -12.91 2.44 -6.51
C TYR A 100 -13.54 1.34 -5.68
N VAL A 101 -12.95 0.16 -5.67
CA VAL A 101 -13.40 -0.99 -4.87
C VAL A 101 -12.28 -1.42 -3.95
N ILE A 102 -12.58 -1.52 -2.66
CA ILE A 102 -11.69 -2.05 -1.64
C ILE A 102 -12.37 -3.29 -1.05
N ALA A 103 -11.70 -4.43 -1.08
CA ALA A 103 -12.23 -5.68 -0.55
C ALA A 103 -11.15 -6.42 0.25
N ALA A 104 -11.58 -7.13 1.29
CA ALA A 104 -10.74 -7.94 2.18
C ALA A 104 -11.50 -9.17 2.66
#